data_AF-A0A9E5ZGU0-F1
#
_entry.id   AF-A0A9E5ZGU0-F1
#
_cell.length_a   1.000
_cell.length_b   1.000
_cell.length_c   1.000
_cell.angle_alpha   90.00
_cell.angle_beta   90.00
_cell.angle_gamma   90.00
#
_symmetry.space_group_name_H-M   'P 1'
#
loop_
_entity.id
_entity.type
_entity.pdbx_description
1 polymer ?
#
loop_
_entity_poly.entity_id
_entity_poly.type
_entity_poly.pdbx_seq_one_letter_code
_entity_poly.pdbx_strand_id
1 'polypeptide(L)' 'MSKVVLITGGSSGIGKAVGEFLQSKGCIVYGTSRNPQRIKDSKFPLIALDVTKIETIAACINEVVSKEGRLDVLIN' A
#
# COMPACT_ATOMS: atom_id res chain seq x y z
N MET A 1 13.27 -12.78 -6.34
CA MET A 1 13.10 -11.48 -5.65
C MET A 1 11.60 -11.17 -5.63
N SER A 2 11.00 -10.91 -4.46
CA SER A 2 9.55 -10.63 -4.33
C SER A 2 9.17 -9.32 -5.01
N LYS A 3 7.98 -9.20 -5.61
CA LYS A 3 7.51 -7.94 -6.18
C LYS A 3 6.97 -7.01 -5.10
N VAL A 4 7.27 -5.71 -5.19
CA VAL A 4 6.79 -4.64 -4.33
C VAL A 4 5.55 -4.01 -4.96
N VAL A 5 4.42 -4.11 -4.28
CA VAL A 5 3.10 -3.70 -4.75
C VAL A 5 2.55 -2.61 -3.85
N LEU A 6 2.11 -1.49 -4.45
CA LEU A 6 1.34 -0.45 -3.78
C LEU A 6 -0.12 -0.50 -4.26
N ILE A 7 -1.07 -0.55 -3.33
CA ILE A 7 -2.51 -0.59 -3.61
C ILE A 7 -3.15 0.67 -3.05
N THR A 8 -3.76 1.50 -3.90
CA THR A 8 -4.59 2.61 -3.41
C THR A 8 -5.88 2.06 -2.79
N GLY A 9 -6.26 2.57 -1.61
CA GLY A 9 -7.46 2.07 -0.92
C GLY A 9 -7.34 0.63 -0.40
N GLY A 10 -6.17 0.24 0.12
CA GLY A 10 -5.91 -1.10 0.64
C GLY A 10 -6.53 -1.43 2.01
N SER A 11 -7.17 -0.47 2.69
CA SER A 11 -7.69 -0.68 4.05
C SER A 11 -8.95 -1.54 4.16
N SER A 12 -9.72 -1.67 3.09
CA SER A 12 -10.99 -2.42 3.09
C SER A 12 -11.37 -2.89 1.68
N GLY A 13 -12.50 -3.62 1.58
CA GLY A 13 -13.09 -4.00 0.30
C GLY A 13 -12.13 -4.75 -0.63
N ILE A 14 -12.18 -4.38 -1.92
CA ILE A 14 -11.40 -5.02 -2.99
C ILE A 14 -9.90 -4.83 -2.76
N GLY A 15 -9.45 -3.62 -2.40
CA GLY A 15 -8.02 -3.34 -2.17
C GLY A 15 -7.43 -4.23 -1.07
N LYS A 16 -8.18 -4.44 0.03
CA LYS A 16 -7.80 -5.39 1.08
C LYS A 16 -7.69 -6.81 0.55
N ALA A 17 -8.72 -7.31 -0.12
CA ALA A 17 -8.75 -8.69 -0.62
C ALA A 17 -7.61 -8.96 -1.61
N VAL A 18 -7.34 -8.02 -2.52
CA VAL A 18 -6.21 -8.10 -3.47
C VAL A 18 -4.88 -8.11 -2.73
N GLY A 19 -4.70 -7.23 -1.74
CA GLY A 19 -3.48 -7.17 -0.95
C GLY A 19 -3.20 -8.47 -0.19
N GLU A 20 -4.20 -9.04 0.47
CA GLU A 20 -4.07 -10.32 1.17
C GLU A 20 -3.74 -11.46 0.19
N PHE A 21 -4.37 -11.47 -0.98
CA PHE A 21 -4.07 -12.45 -2.03
C PHE A 21 -2.62 -12.31 -2.53
N LEU A 22 -2.17 -11.11 -2.87
CA LEU A 22 -0.81 -10.89 -3.37
C LEU A 22 0.26 -11.19 -2.32
N GLN A 23 -0.01 -10.89 -1.05
CA GLN A 23 0.85 -11.29 0.07
C GLN A 23 0.95 -12.81 0.15
N SER A 24 -0.16 -13.55 -0.03
CA SER A 24 -0.14 -15.02 -0.08
C SER A 24 0.65 -15.59 -1.28
N LYS A 25 0.88 -14.78 -2.32
CA LYS A 25 1.73 -15.11 -3.48
C LYS A 25 3.19 -14.68 -3.32
N GLY A 26 3.58 -14.23 -2.13
CA GLY A 26 4.96 -13.84 -1.82
C GLY A 26 5.35 -12.44 -2.29
N CYS A 27 4.37 -11.58 -2.60
CA CYS A 27 4.62 -10.16 -2.86
C CYS A 27 4.80 -9.39 -1.55
N ILE A 28 5.60 -8.32 -1.59
CA ILE A 28 5.66 -7.31 -0.55
C ILE A 28 4.55 -6.31 -0.87
N VAL A 29 3.55 -6.22 0.01
CA VAL A 29 2.34 -5.42 -0.25
C VAL A 29 2.30 -4.24 0.71
N TYR A 30 2.05 -3.06 0.16
CA TYR A 30 1.66 -1.87 0.88
C TYR A 30 0.27 -1.45 0.41
N GLY A 31 -0.66 -1.26 1.35
CA GLY A 31 -1.93 -0.62 1.04
C GLY A 31 -1.89 0.84 1.45
N THR A 32 -2.87 1.61 0.97
CA THR A 32 -3.07 2.98 1.45
C THR A 32 -4.43 3.19 2.08
N SER A 33 -4.50 4.18 2.97
CA SER A 33 -5.73 4.67 3.56
C SER A 33 -5.58 6.14 3.91
N ARG A 34 -6.68 6.89 3.96
CA ARG A 34 -6.65 8.27 4.48
C ARG A 34 -6.36 8.31 5.98
N ASN A 35 -6.75 7.28 6.72
CA ASN A 35 -6.60 7.21 8.18
C ASN A 35 -6.08 5.82 8.61
N PRO A 36 -4.83 5.45 8.27
CA PRO A 36 -4.29 4.11 8.53
C PRO A 36 -4.31 3.75 10.02
N GLN A 37 -4.09 4.73 10.91
CA GLN A 37 -4.13 4.56 12.37
C GLN A 37 -5.48 4.04 12.91
N ARG A 38 -6.57 4.16 12.14
CA ARG A 38 -7.89 3.65 12.54
C ARG A 38 -8.07 2.16 12.20
N ILE A 39 -7.16 1.56 11.44
CA ILE A 39 -7.22 0.17 11.01
C ILE A 39 -6.24 -0.65 11.84
N LYS A 40 -6.75 -1.51 12.72
CA LYS A 40 -5.91 -2.28 13.65
C LYS A 40 -5.47 -3.65 13.09
N ASP A 41 -6.30 -4.27 12.24
CA ASP A 41 -6.13 -5.67 11.84
C ASP A 41 -5.78 -5.82 10.34
N SER A 42 -4.90 -4.96 9.85
CA SER A 42 -4.39 -5.10 8.47
C SER A 42 -3.28 -6.16 8.42
N LYS A 43 -3.35 -7.08 7.45
CA LYS A 43 -2.32 -8.12 7.26
C LYS A 43 -1.03 -7.59 6.62
N PHE A 44 -1.09 -6.39 6.06
CA PHE A 44 0.03 -5.70 5.43
C PHE A 44 0.06 -4.22 5.87
N PRO A 45 1.21 -3.54 5.78
CA PRO A 45 1.33 -2.14 6.18
C PRO A 45 0.39 -1.22 5.40
N LEU A 46 -0.20 -0.25 6.10
CA LEU A 46 -1.00 0.81 5.49
C LEU A 46 -0.27 2.15 5.60
N ILE A 47 -0.09 2.82 4.46
CA ILE A 47 0.52 4.14 4.36
C ILE A 47 -0.58 5.20 4.19
N ALA A 48 -0.38 6.37 4.81
CA ALA A 48 -1.31 7.48 4.66
C ALA A 48 -1.29 8.00 3.21
N LEU A 49 -2.46 8.09 2.57
CA LEU A 49 -2.60 8.67 1.24
C LEU A 49 -3.96 9.35 1.09
N ASP A 50 -3.95 10.57 0.58
CA ASP A 50 -5.11 11.24 -0.01
C ASP A 50 -4.78 11.50 -1.50
N VAL A 51 -5.32 10.67 -2.38
CA VAL A 51 -5.04 10.73 -3.84
C VAL A 51 -5.41 12.09 -4.47
N THR A 52 -6.18 12.93 -3.78
CA THR A 52 -6.51 14.29 -4.24
C THR A 52 -5.46 15.33 -3.90
N LYS A 53 -4.44 14.97 -3.09
CA LYS A 53 -3.38 15.85 -2.58
C LYS A 53 -2.01 15.36 -3.03
N ILE A 54 -1.38 16.11 -3.94
CA ILE A 54 -0.11 15.77 -4.59
C ILE A 54 1.01 15.52 -3.58
N GLU A 55 1.07 16.33 -2.52
CA GLU A 55 2.04 16.21 -1.45
C GLU A 55 1.97 14.86 -0.73
N THR A 56 0.76 14.29 -0.59
CA THR A 56 0.59 12.99 0.06
C THR A 56 0.93 11.83 -0.86
N ILE A 57 0.76 11.99 -2.17
CA ILE A 57 1.22 11.02 -3.18
C ILE A 57 2.73 10.91 -3.12
N ALA A 58 3.44 12.04 -3.15
CA ALA A 58 4.90 12.07 -3.08
C ALA A 58 5.42 11.45 -1.76
N ALA A 59 4.82 11.79 -0.62
CA ALA A 59 5.18 11.21 0.67
C ALA A 59 4.98 9.68 0.71
N CYS A 60 3.85 9.18 0.19
CA CYS A 60 3.56 7.75 0.15
C CYS A 60 4.58 6.98 -0.69
N ILE A 61 4.89 7.47 -1.90
CA ILE A 61 5.87 6.84 -2.78
C ILE A 61 7.27 6.86 -2.16
N ASN A 62 7.68 7.98 -1.56
CA ASN A 62 8.97 8.09 -0.88
C ASN A 62 9.08 7.09 0.28
N GLU A 63 8.01 6.88 1.03
CA GLU A 63 7.99 5.88 2.11
C GLU A 63 8.21 4.45 1.58
N VAL A 64 7.51 4.05 0.51
CA VAL A 64 7.71 2.72 -0.10
C VAL A 64 9.12 2.57 -0.65
N VAL A 65 9.60 3.57 -1.41
CA VAL A 65 10.91 3.52 -2.05
C VAL A 65 12.04 3.57 -1.03
N SER A 66 11.92 4.32 0.06
CA SER A 66 12.92 4.34 1.14
C SER A 66 13.04 2.99 1.87
N LYS A 67 11.94 2.24 1.99
CA LYS A 67 11.90 0.92 2.64
C LYS A 67 12.41 -0.19 1.72
N GLU A 68 11.98 -0.18 0.46
CA GLU A 68 12.17 -1.31 -0.46
C GLU A 68 13.16 -1.05 -1.60
N GLY A 69 13.59 0.20 -1.77
CA GLY A 69 14.46 0.67 -2.87
C GLY A 69 13.77 0.76 -4.23
N ARG A 70 12.52 0.31 -4.36
CA ARG A 70 11.77 0.25 -5.62
C ARG A 70 10.26 0.10 -5.40
N LEU A 71 9.51 0.30 -6.49
CA LEU A 71 8.09 -0.02 -6.61
C LEU A 71 7.87 -0.72 -7.95
N ASP A 72 7.36 -1.96 -7.96
CA ASP A 72 7.18 -2.72 -9.21
C ASP A 72 5.77 -2.60 -9.79
N VAL A 73 4.76 -2.51 -8.92
CA VAL A 73 3.35 -2.56 -9.30
C VAL A 73 2.56 -1.53 -8.52
N LEU A 74 1.71 -0.79 -9.24
CA LEU A 74 0.69 0.09 -8.68
C LEU A 74 -0.69 -0.47 -9.05
N ILE A 75 -1.58 -0.55 -8.07
CA ILE A 75 -3.01 -0.83 -8.27
C ILE A 75 -3.77 0.40 -7.79
N ASN A 76 -4.43 1.10 -8.71
CA ASN A 76 -5.26 2.27 -8.41
C ASN A 76 -6.67 1.84 -8.05
#